data_AF-A0A2M9QA15-F1
#
_entry.id   AF-A0A2M9QA15-F1
#
_cell.length_a   1.000
_cell.length_b   1.000
_cell.length_c   1.000
_cell.angle_alpha   90.00
_cell.angle_beta   90.00
_cell.angle_gamma   90.00
#
_symmetry.space_group_name_H-M   'P 1'
#
loop_
_entity.id
_entity.type
_entity.pdbx_description
1 polymer ?
#
loop_
_entity_poly.entity_id
_entity_poly.type
_entity_poly.pdbx_seq_one_letter_code
_entity_poly.pdbx_strand_id
1 'polypeptide(L)'
;MPNSQTLKNRNAEVLKNLGRPASLQEISNEITDKPSSTVRGRIYDNMDMFKRVARGVYWLTNEQAGVLLVEGNGRDLLCLTMKRWMPL
;
A
#
# COMPACT_ATOMS: atom_id res chain seq x y z
N MET A 1 12.70 18.67 17.91
CA MET A 1 13.46 18.14 16.76
C MET A 1 12.46 17.90 15.64
N PRO A 2 12.60 18.47 14.43
CA PRO A 2 11.61 18.21 13.40
C PRO A 2 11.77 16.77 12.88
N ASN A 3 10.66 16.03 12.86
CA ASN A 3 10.54 14.64 12.45
C ASN A 3 11.35 14.31 11.18
N SER A 4 12.47 13.60 11.31
CA SER A 4 13.06 12.86 10.18
C SER A 4 12.21 11.62 9.92
N GLN A 5 11.01 11.81 9.38
CA GLN A 5 10.12 10.73 8.96
C GLN A 5 10.85 9.89 7.91
N THR A 6 11.15 8.63 8.21
CA THR A 6 11.82 7.74 7.25
C THR A 6 10.95 7.56 6.01
N LEU A 7 11.56 7.35 4.84
CA LEU A 7 10.81 7.15 3.59
C LEU A 7 9.82 5.98 3.68
N LYS A 8 10.15 4.95 4.46
CA LYS A 8 9.24 3.84 4.79
C LYS A 8 7.96 4.34 5.47
N ASN A 9 8.10 5.15 6.50
CA ASN A 9 6.96 5.68 7.26
C ASN A 9 6.13 6.63 6.40
N ARG A 10 6.77 7.42 5.55
CA ARG A 10 6.09 8.30 4.58
C ARG A 10 5.26 7.51 3.57
N ASN A 11 5.83 6.44 2.99
CA ASN A 11 5.08 5.51 2.12
C ASN A 11 3.86 4.91 2.85
N ALA A 12 4.04 4.56 4.12
CA ALA A 12 2.95 4.02 4.93
C ALA A 12 1.86 5.06 5.21
N GLU A 13 2.23 6.30 5.55
CA GLU A 13 1.30 7.42 5.74
C GLU A 13 0.48 7.72 4.48
N VAL A 14 1.12 7.71 3.31
CA VAL A 14 0.42 7.86 2.03
C VAL A 14 -0.66 6.79 1.88
N LEU A 15 -0.32 5.52 2.09
CA LEU A 15 -1.29 4.43 1.99
C LEU A 15 -2.40 4.53 3.05
N LYS A 16 -2.09 4.93 4.29
CA LYS A 16 -3.11 5.17 5.33
C LYS A 16 -4.08 6.27 4.90
N ASN A 17 -3.55 7.40 4.43
CA ASN A 17 -4.35 8.54 4.00
C ASN A 17 -5.23 8.21 2.80
N LEU A 18 -4.75 7.35 1.89
CA LEU A 18 -5.54 6.89 0.75
C LEU A 18 -6.67 5.93 1.15
N GLY A 19 -6.52 5.17 2.24
CA GLY A 19 -7.55 4.23 2.71
C GLY A 19 -7.83 3.05 1.77
N ARG A 20 -7.04 2.87 0.70
CA ARG A 20 -7.17 1.79 -0.30
C ARG A 20 -5.81 1.41 -0.90
N PRO A 21 -5.66 0.21 -1.48
CA PRO A 21 -4.44 -0.10 -2.22
C PRO A 21 -4.20 0.88 -3.35
N ALA A 22 -2.92 1.20 -3.54
CA ALA A 22 -2.48 2.20 -4.49
C ALA A 22 -1.35 1.65 -5.35
N SER A 23 -1.28 2.13 -6.59
CA SER A 23 -0.17 1.83 -7.48
C SER A 23 1.12 2.49 -6.97
N LEU A 24 2.26 1.94 -7.38
CA LEU A 24 3.57 2.57 -7.14
C LEU A 24 3.64 4.01 -7.67
N GLN A 25 2.92 4.30 -8.77
CA GLN A 25 2.88 5.64 -9.35
C GLN A 25 2.12 6.61 -8.43
N GLU A 26 0.93 6.22 -7.94
CA GLU A 26 0.15 7.02 -6.98
C GLU A 26 0.98 7.31 -5.72
N ILE A 27 1.64 6.29 -5.16
CA ILE A 27 2.48 6.47 -3.96
C ILE A 27 3.65 7.42 -4.25
N SER A 28 4.26 7.32 -5.44
CA SER A 28 5.37 8.18 -5.84
C SER A 28 4.95 9.63 -6.09
N ASN A 29 3.74 9.87 -6.58
CA ASN A 29 3.23 11.22 -6.83
C ASN A 29 3.06 12.02 -5.53
N GLU A 30 2.78 11.36 -4.42
CA GLU A 30 2.69 11.97 -3.07
C GLU A 30 4.08 12.27 -2.45
N ILE A 31 5.15 11.70 -3.01
CA ILE A 31 6.52 11.83 -2.50
C ILE A 31 7.37 12.47 -3.59
N THR A 32 7.21 13.79 -3.71
CA THR A 32 7.81 14.58 -4.80
C THR A 32 9.30 14.90 -4.61
N ASP A 33 9.82 14.79 -3.40
CA ASP A 33 11.22 15.04 -3.06
C ASP A 33 12.16 13.85 -3.31
N LYS A 34 11.61 12.71 -3.76
CA LYS A 34 12.40 11.49 -4.04
C LYS A 34 12.10 10.93 -5.44
N PRO A 35 13.11 10.35 -6.10
CA PRO A 35 12.87 9.60 -7.33
C PRO A 35 11.89 8.44 -7.09
N SER A 36 11.03 8.16 -8.08
CA SER A 36 10.09 7.03 -8.03
C SER A 36 10.79 5.69 -7.82
N SER A 37 12.02 5.53 -8.34
CA SER A 37 12.86 4.35 -8.13
C SER A 37 13.23 4.17 -6.65
N THR A 38 13.49 5.24 -5.91
CA THR A 38 13.80 5.22 -4.47
C THR A 38 12.56 4.90 -3.64
N VAL A 39 11.41 5.48 -3.98
CA VAL A 39 10.11 5.16 -3.35
C VAL A 39 9.80 3.68 -3.52
N ARG A 40 9.91 3.18 -4.75
CA ARG A 40 9.70 1.78 -5.12
C ARG A 40 10.66 0.83 -4.39
N GLY A 41 11.95 1.14 -4.40
CA GLY A 41 12.96 0.33 -3.70
C GLY A 41 12.61 0.20 -2.23
N ARG A 42 12.19 1.29 -1.58
CA ARG A 42 11.82 1.26 -0.16
C ARG A 42 10.58 0.41 0.14
N ILE A 43 9.61 0.34 -0.78
CA ILE A 43 8.47 -0.57 -0.64
C ILE A 43 8.95 -2.03 -0.73
N TYR A 44 9.84 -2.35 -1.68
CA TYR A 44 10.36 -3.71 -1.85
C TYR A 44 11.25 -4.18 -0.70
N ASP A 45 12.01 -3.26 -0.11
CA ASP A 45 12.87 -3.56 1.04
C ASP A 45 12.07 -3.83 2.33
N ASN A 46 10.77 -3.49 2.38
CA ASN A 46 9.94 -3.54 3.61
C ASN A 46 8.62 -4.29 3.36
N MET A 47 8.70 -5.45 2.70
CA MET A 47 7.55 -6.29 2.38
C MET A 47 6.89 -6.94 3.62
N ASP A 48 7.51 -6.83 4.79
CA ASP A 48 6.88 -7.12 6.09
C ASP A 48 5.78 -6.11 6.44
N MET A 49 5.93 -4.86 6.00
CA MET A 49 4.99 -3.76 6.21
C MET A 49 4.03 -3.55 5.04
N PHE A 50 4.50 -3.85 3.82
CA PHE A 50 3.74 -3.66 2.58
C PHE A 50 3.36 -5.00 1.95
N LYS A 51 2.07 -5.15 1.60
CA LYS A 51 1.56 -6.30 0.85
C LYS A 51 1.32 -5.90 -0.59
N ARG A 52 1.89 -6.65 -1.53
CA ARG A 52 1.52 -6.55 -2.95
C ARG A 52 0.18 -7.23 -3.16
N VAL A 53 -0.80 -6.49 -3.68
CA VAL A 53 -2.16 -7.01 -3.90
C VAL A 53 -2.49 -7.23 -5.37
N ALA A 54 -1.80 -6.53 -6.27
CA ALA A 54 -1.82 -6.77 -7.71
C ALA A 54 -0.46 -6.38 -8.33
N ARG A 55 -0.30 -6.48 -9.65
CA ARG A 55 0.94 -6.05 -10.32
C ARG A 55 1.13 -4.54 -10.14
N GLY A 56 2.11 -4.16 -9.32
CA GLY A 56 2.44 -2.76 -9.06
C GLY A 56 1.52 -2.05 -8.06
N VAL A 57 0.62 -2.77 -7.39
CA VAL A 57 -0.34 -2.21 -6.42
C VAL A 57 -0.05 -2.77 -5.02
N TYR A 58 0.03 -1.87 -4.03
CA TYR A 58 0.48 -2.19 -2.67
C TYR A 58 -0.48 -1.66 -1.61
N TRP A 59 -0.48 -2.33 -0.46
CA TRP A 59 -1.26 -2.00 0.73
C TRP A 59 -0.48 -2.26 2.02
N LEU A 60 -0.99 -1.82 3.18
CA LEU A 60 -0.39 -2.10 4.49
C LEU A 60 -0.80 -3.49 5.03
N THR A 61 0.15 -4.19 5.65
CA THR A 61 -0.06 -5.55 6.20
C THR A 61 -0.82 -5.58 7.53
N ASN A 62 -0.75 -4.50 8.32
CA ASN A 62 -1.13 -4.48 9.75
C ASN A 62 -2.37 -3.61 10.09
N GLU A 63 -3.09 -3.05 9.10
CA GLU A 63 -4.32 -2.34 9.44
C GLU A 63 -5.51 -3.28 9.39
N GLN A 64 -6.29 -3.25 10.48
CA GLN A 64 -7.50 -4.01 10.69
C GLN A 64 -8.34 -4.03 9.40
N ALA A 65 -8.37 -5.19 8.74
CA ALA A 65 -9.39 -5.56 7.76
C ALA A 65 -9.59 -4.59 6.57
N GLY A 66 -8.59 -4.37 5.71
CA GLY A 66 -8.81 -3.68 4.44
C GLY A 66 -9.31 -4.62 3.35
N VAL A 67 -10.49 -4.36 2.77
CA VAL A 67 -11.29 -5.10 1.76
C VAL A 67 -10.83 -4.95 0.25
N LEU A 68 -10.04 -5.91 -0.33
CA LEU A 68 -9.75 -6.43 -1.72
C LEU A 68 -10.08 -7.92 -2.32
N LEU A 69 -10.80 -8.06 -3.46
CA LEU A 69 -11.57 -9.12 -4.28
C LEU A 69 -12.00 -8.48 -5.60
N VAL A 70 -11.34 -8.72 -6.67
CA VAL A 70 -10.86 -9.95 -7.17
C VAL A 70 -11.81 -10.44 -8.28
N GLU A 71 -12.96 -9.80 -8.58
CA GLU A 71 -13.82 -10.23 -9.70
C GLU A 71 -13.24 -9.82 -11.06
N GLY A 72 -13.05 -10.77 -11.97
CA GLY A 72 -12.38 -10.48 -13.22
C GLY A 72 -12.43 -11.59 -14.23
N ASN A 73 -12.98 -11.32 -15.42
CA ASN A 73 -12.79 -12.17 -16.59
C ASN A 73 -11.43 -11.84 -17.22
N GLY A 74 -10.35 -12.33 -16.59
CA GLY A 74 -8.98 -12.40 -17.13
C GLY A 74 -8.22 -11.10 -17.45
N ARG A 75 -8.89 -9.93 -17.56
CA ARG A 75 -8.27 -8.61 -17.89
C ARG A 75 -8.70 -7.47 -16.97
N ASP A 76 -9.80 -7.62 -16.27
CA ASP A 76 -10.27 -6.68 -15.24
C ASP A 76 -10.00 -7.28 -13.86
N LEU A 77 -9.40 -6.52 -12.94
CA LEU A 77 -9.18 -6.92 -11.56
C LEU A 77 -10.15 -6.12 -10.67
N LEU A 78 -11.31 -6.68 -10.35
CA LEU A 78 -12.05 -6.58 -9.08
C LEU A 78 -11.26 -6.12 -7.83
N CYS A 79 -11.81 -5.53 -6.75
CA CYS A 79 -11.17 -5.46 -5.39
C CYS A 79 -12.10 -5.38 -4.06
N LEU A 80 -12.77 -6.42 -3.46
CA LEU A 80 -13.22 -6.75 -2.04
C LEU A 80 -12.48 -7.81 -1.11
N THR A 81 -11.96 -7.49 0.05
CA THR A 81 -11.26 -8.43 0.97
C THR A 81 -12.31 -8.62 2.02
N MET A 82 -12.08 -9.58 2.88
CA MET A 82 -12.71 -9.49 4.17
C MET A 82 -11.62 -9.72 5.18
N LYS A 83 -11.71 -9.00 6.30
CA LYS A 83 -11.23 -9.58 7.55
C LYS A 83 -12.04 -9.09 8.75
N ARG A 84 -13.26 -9.58 8.90
CA ARG A 84 -13.84 -9.62 10.25
C ARG A 84 -14.60 -10.91 10.47
N TRP A 85 -14.09 -11.71 11.40
CA TRP A 85 -14.87 -12.47 12.38
C TRP A 85 -13.99 -12.65 13.63
N MET A 86 -14.33 -11.93 14.70
CA MET A 86 -14.02 -12.33 16.07
C MET A 86 -15.37 -12.59 16.75
N PRO A 87 -15.56 -13.76 17.35
CA PRO A 87 -16.25 -13.86 18.61
C PRO A 87 -15.25 -14.26 19.70
N LEU A 88 -15.16 -13.35 20.68
CA LEU A 88 -14.65 -13.44 22.06
C LEU A 88 -13.30 -14.14 22.28
#